data_AF-A0A9Q3CAY8-F1
#
_entry.id   AF-A0A9Q3CAY8-F1
#
_cell.length_a   1.000
_cell.length_b   1.000
_cell.length_c   1.000
_cell.angle_alpha   90.00
_cell.angle_beta   90.00
_cell.angle_gamma   90.00
#
_symmetry.space_group_name_H-M   'P 1'
#
loop_
_entity.id
_entity.type
_entity.pdbx_description
1 polymer ?
#
loop_
_entity_poly.entity_id
_entity_poly.type
_entity_poly.pdbx_seq_one_letter_code
_entity_poly.pdbx_strand_id
1 'polypeptide(L)'
;MLWENPVFPVGLVKPYFQKGEDRFPSRNKTYTSKDIVEVEASPGTLKKIIKARNLRMNGKDQRQYFIRFKDQREDKDKLLAEDAIPDGNLHLRRFRASRRAENSHQ
;
A
#
# COMPACT_ATOMS: atom_id res chain seq x y z
N MET A 1 35.14 44.77 11.35
CA MET A 1 34.16 43.83 10.75
C MET A 1 32.83 44.06 11.43
N LEU A 2 31.92 44.75 10.76
CA LEU A 2 30.53 44.89 11.21
C LEU A 2 29.73 43.76 10.56
N TRP A 3 29.13 42.90 11.38
CA TRP A 3 28.26 41.83 10.91
C TRP A 3 26.87 42.44 10.68
N GLU A 4 26.47 42.58 9.42
CA GLU A 4 25.10 42.98 9.09
C GLU A 4 24.15 41.81 9.36
N ASN A 5 23.18 42.01 10.24
CA ASN A 5 22.12 41.04 10.45
C ASN A 5 21.21 41.03 9.21
N PRO A 6 20.94 39.86 8.61
CA PRO A 6 20.03 39.79 7.47
C PRO A 6 18.61 40.13 7.92
N VAL A 7 18.16 41.35 7.62
CA VAL A 7 16.78 41.76 7.82
C VAL A 7 16.00 41.31 6.59
N PHE A 8 15.13 40.32 6.77
CA PHE A 8 14.23 39.89 5.70
C PHE A 8 13.35 41.08 5.26
N PRO A 9 13.17 41.30 3.95
CA PRO A 9 12.32 42.38 3.47
C PRO A 9 10.90 42.16 3.99
N VAL A 10 10.37 43.16 4.69
CA VAL A 10 9.04 43.16 5.32
C VAL A 10 7.89 42.89 4.34
N GLY A 11 8.13 42.94 3.02
CA GLY A 11 7.19 42.53 1.99
C GLY A 11 6.90 41.02 1.91
N LEU A 12 7.69 40.17 2.59
CA LEU A 12 7.43 38.73 2.70
C LEU A 12 6.49 38.38 3.87
N VAL A 13 6.10 39.36 4.69
CA VAL A 13 5.17 39.14 5.79
C VAL A 13 3.75 39.02 5.24
N LYS A 14 3.22 37.79 5.27
CA LYS A 14 1.83 37.55 4.89
C LYS A 14 0.90 38.16 5.96
N PRO A 15 -0.03 39.05 5.58
CA PRO A 15 -1.02 39.57 6.53
C PRO A 15 -1.95 38.43 6.97
N TYR A 16 -2.14 38.30 8.28
CA TYR A 16 -3.13 37.38 8.85
C TYR A 16 -4.52 38.01 8.72
N PHE A 17 -5.42 37.32 8.01
CA PHE A 17 -6.80 37.76 7.85
C PHE A 17 -7.74 36.97 8.76
N GLN A 18 -8.78 37.66 9.25
CA GLN A 18 -9.86 37.01 10.00
C GLN A 18 -10.65 36.06 9.08
N LYS A 19 -11.28 35.05 9.69
CA LYS A 19 -12.08 34.03 9.00
C LYS A 19 -13.40 34.63 8.54
N GLY A 20 -13.38 35.40 7.45
CA GLY A 20 -14.57 35.87 6.73
C GLY A 20 -14.91 34.93 5.57
N GLU A 21 -16.20 34.64 5.38
CA GLU A 21 -16.68 33.79 4.26
C GLU A 21 -16.40 34.41 2.89
N ASP A 22 -16.44 35.74 2.81
CA ASP A 22 -16.26 36.51 1.57
C ASP A 22 -14.84 36.38 0.96
N ARG A 23 -13.80 36.31 1.80
CA ARG A 23 -12.41 36.14 1.33
C ARG A 23 -12.00 34.69 1.09
N PHE A 24 -12.68 33.74 1.72
CA PHE A 24 -12.32 32.32 1.64
C PHE A 24 -13.54 31.45 1.28
N PRO A 25 -14.15 31.65 0.10
CA PRO A 25 -15.37 30.95 -0.31
C PRO A 25 -15.17 29.43 -0.46
N SER A 26 -13.93 28.96 -0.61
CA SER A 26 -13.57 27.55 -0.69
C SER A 26 -13.53 26.84 0.67
N ARG A 27 -13.60 27.57 1.79
CA ARG A 27 -13.46 27.00 3.15
C ARG A 27 -14.72 26.30 3.65
N ASN A 28 -15.88 26.64 3.11
CA ASN A 28 -17.18 26.03 3.43
C ASN A 28 -17.54 24.86 2.51
N LYS A 29 -16.66 24.50 1.56
CA LYS A 29 -16.86 23.29 0.77
C LYS A 29 -16.57 22.11 1.67
N THR A 30 -17.63 21.47 2.16
CA THR A 30 -17.52 20.14 2.75
C THR A 30 -16.94 19.24 1.66
N TYR A 31 -15.64 18.96 1.75
CA TYR A 31 -15.03 17.94 0.93
C TYR A 31 -15.67 16.63 1.40
N THR A 32 -16.70 16.17 0.70
CA THR A 32 -17.14 14.80 0.82
C THR A 32 -15.93 13.98 0.41
N SER A 33 -15.26 13.36 1.38
CA SER A 33 -14.28 12.33 1.08
C SER A 33 -15.01 11.34 0.20
N LYS A 34 -14.65 11.27 -1.08
CA LYS A 34 -15.13 10.18 -1.91
C LYS A 34 -14.67 8.93 -1.20
N ASP A 35 -15.61 8.16 -0.66
CA ASP A 35 -15.32 6.85 -0.13
C ASP A 35 -14.51 6.15 -1.22
N ILE A 36 -13.31 5.71 -0.84
CA ILE A 36 -12.47 4.93 -1.72
C ILE A 36 -13.29 3.67 -1.96
N VAL A 37 -14.00 3.63 -3.08
CA VAL A 37 -14.64 2.41 -3.54
C VAL A 37 -13.48 1.45 -3.69
N GLU A 38 -13.40 0.50 -2.76
CA GLU A 38 -12.51 -0.63 -2.84
C GLU A 38 -13.00 -1.37 -4.07
N VAL A 39 -12.41 -1.03 -5.22
CA VAL A 39 -12.66 -1.73 -6.47
C VAL A 39 -12.32 -3.16 -6.12
N GLU A 40 -13.33 -4.00 -5.97
CA GLU A 40 -13.17 -5.43 -5.86
C GLU A 40 -12.41 -5.82 -7.10
N ALA A 41 -11.08 -5.88 -6.95
CA ALA A 41 -10.18 -6.16 -8.01
C ALA A 41 -10.54 -7.58 -8.41
N SER A 42 -11.27 -7.70 -9.53
CA SER A 42 -11.36 -8.93 -10.31
C SER A 42 -10.00 -9.61 -10.18
N PRO A 43 -9.94 -10.85 -9.65
CA PRO A 43 -8.68 -11.43 -9.19
C PRO A 43 -7.70 -11.35 -10.36
N GLY A 44 -6.75 -10.40 -10.25
CA GLY A 44 -5.79 -10.17 -11.30
C GLY A 44 -5.06 -11.47 -11.56
N THR A 45 -4.59 -11.70 -12.79
CA THR A 45 -3.80 -12.90 -13.06
C THR A 45 -2.63 -12.96 -12.09
N LEU A 46 -2.48 -14.07 -11.38
CA LEU A 46 -1.44 -14.22 -10.38
C LEU A 46 -0.07 -14.28 -11.07
N LYS A 47 0.89 -13.46 -10.64
CA LYS A 47 2.24 -13.45 -11.20
C LYS A 47 3.11 -14.49 -10.53
N LYS A 48 3.25 -14.42 -9.20
CA LYS A 48 4.03 -15.38 -8.41
C LYS A 48 3.67 -15.36 -6.92
N ILE A 49 3.96 -16.47 -6.24
CA ILE A 49 3.99 -16.55 -4.78
C ILE A 49 5.42 -16.22 -4.31
N ILE A 50 5.54 -15.31 -3.36
CA ILE A 50 6.84 -14.81 -2.88
C ILE A 50 7.26 -15.57 -1.62
N LYS A 51 6.35 -15.68 -0.66
CA LYS A 51 6.63 -16.25 0.67
C LYS A 51 5.45 -17.08 1.15
N ALA A 52 5.74 -18.00 2.05
CA ALA A 52 4.76 -18.73 2.81
C ALA A 52 4.97 -18.41 4.29
N ARG A 53 3.87 -18.35 5.04
CA ARG A 53 3.85 -18.17 6.49
C ARG A 53 2.84 -19.16 7.08
N ASN A 54 3.20 -19.78 8.20
CA ASN A 54 2.24 -20.55 9.00
C ASN A 54 1.62 -19.61 10.04
N LEU A 55 0.30 -19.66 10.16
CA LEU A 55 -0.48 -18.85 11.10
C LEU A 55 -1.43 -19.77 11.86
N ARG A 56 -1.46 -19.64 13.19
CA ARG A 56 -2.42 -20.36 14.02
C ARG A 56 -3.58 -19.44 14.36
N MET A 57 -4.74 -19.70 13.76
CA MET A 57 -5.98 -18.95 14.00
C MET A 57 -7.02 -19.89 14.57
N ASN A 58 -7.67 -19.51 15.68
CA ASN A 58 -8.74 -20.30 16.32
C ASN A 58 -8.32 -21.76 16.62
N GLY A 59 -7.07 -21.96 17.06
CA GLY A 59 -6.53 -23.27 17.39
C GLY A 59 -6.15 -24.14 16.19
N LYS A 60 -6.44 -23.71 14.95
CA LYS A 60 -6.08 -24.41 13.71
C LYS A 60 -4.84 -23.79 13.08
N ASP A 61 -3.93 -24.64 12.64
CA ASP A 61 -2.76 -24.20 11.87
C ASP A 61 -3.15 -24.05 10.40
N GLN A 62 -3.02 -22.83 9.87
CA GLN A 62 -3.32 -22.50 8.49
C GLN A 62 -2.06 -21.94 7.81
N ARG A 63 -1.82 -22.37 6.57
CA ARG A 63 -0.76 -21.79 5.73
C ARG A 63 -1.32 -20.62 4.94
N GLN A 64 -0.59 -19.51 4.97
CA GLN A 64 -0.85 -18.33 4.16
C GLN A 64 0.31 -18.08 3.20
N TYR A 65 -0.03 -17.57 2.03
CA TYR A 65 0.88 -17.30 0.94
C TYR A 65 0.85 -15.83 0.58
N PHE A 66 2.03 -15.24 0.43
CA PHE A 66 2.22 -13.86 0.02
C PHE A 66 2.23 -13.82 -1.51
N ILE A 67 1.21 -13.19 -2.09
CA ILE A 67 0.90 -13.27 -3.52
C ILE A 67 1.14 -11.92 -4.17
N ARG A 68 1.85 -11.98 -5.30
CA ARG A 68 2.01 -10.85 -6.21
C ARG A 68 1.14 -11.05 -7.43
N PHE A 69 0.25 -10.10 -7.66
CA PHE A 69 -0.59 -10.04 -8.85
C PHE A 69 0.17 -9.43 -10.03
N LYS A 70 -0.22 -9.81 -11.24
CA LYS A 70 0.27 -9.19 -12.47
C LYS A 70 -0.21 -7.75 -12.51
N ASP A 71 0.66 -6.85 -12.97
CA ASP A 71 0.37 -5.42 -13.16
C ASP A 71 0.00 -4.64 -11.88
N GLN A 72 0.19 -5.23 -10.70
CA GLN A 72 0.09 -4.56 -9.42
C GLN A 72 1.47 -4.23 -8.84
N ARG A 73 1.56 -3.09 -8.15
CA ARG A 73 2.75 -2.67 -7.40
C ARG A 73 2.95 -3.58 -6.18
N GLU A 74 4.20 -3.65 -5.71
CA GLU A 74 4.58 -4.49 -4.57
C GLU A 74 3.81 -4.14 -3.28
N ASP A 75 3.43 -2.87 -3.12
CA ASP A 75 2.62 -2.41 -1.99
C ASP A 75 1.21 -3.01 -1.93
N LYS A 76 0.74 -3.62 -3.03
CA LYS A 76 -0.57 -4.27 -3.14
C LYS A 76 -0.51 -5.80 -3.03
N ASP A 77 0.63 -6.36 -2.66
CA ASP A 77 0.77 -7.80 -2.44
C ASP A 77 -0.18 -8.26 -1.30
N LYS A 78 -0.87 -9.38 -1.49
CA LYS A 78 -1.89 -9.87 -0.54
C LYS A 78 -1.47 -11.18 0.12
N LEU A 79 -1.89 -11.36 1.37
CA LEU A 79 -1.84 -12.64 2.09
C LEU A 79 -3.13 -13.40 1.86
N LEU A 80 -3.07 -14.56 1.21
CA LEU A 80 -4.22 -15.42 1.00
C LEU A 80 -3.96 -16.83 1.54
N ALA A 81 -5.02 -17.50 1.95
CA ALA A 81 -5.02 -18.92 2.26
C ALA A 81 -4.90 -19.76 0.98
N GLU A 82 -4.51 -21.03 1.09
CA GLU A 82 -4.34 -21.96 -0.04
C GLU A 82 -5.59 -22.03 -0.94
N ASP A 83 -6.78 -22.08 -0.34
CA ASP A 83 -8.06 -22.21 -1.05
C ASP A 83 -8.49 -20.94 -1.80
N ALA A 84 -7.97 -19.78 -1.37
CA ALA A 84 -8.34 -18.48 -1.94
C ALA A 84 -7.43 -18.07 -3.12
N ILE A 85 -6.50 -18.94 -3.55
CA ILE A 85 -5.55 -18.64 -4.61
C ILE A 85 -6.13 -19.06 -5.96
N PRO A 86 -6.31 -18.14 -6.93
CA PRO A 86 -6.65 -18.48 -8.30
C PRO A 86 -5.56 -19.37 -8.91
N ASP A 87 -5.94 -20.49 -9.53
CA ASP A 87 -5.00 -21.49 -10.09
C ASP A 87 -3.93 -21.94 -9.09
N GLY A 88 -4.30 -22.03 -7.80
CA GLY A 88 -3.38 -22.28 -6.69
C GLY A 88 -2.44 -23.47 -6.91
N ASN A 89 -2.94 -24.59 -7.44
CA ASN A 89 -2.14 -25.80 -7.69
C ASN A 89 -0.90 -25.54 -8.55
N LEU A 90 -1.05 -24.79 -9.66
CA LEU A 90 0.06 -24.49 -10.57
C LEU A 90 1.10 -23.60 -9.88
N HIS A 91 0.64 -22.56 -9.20
CA HIS A 91 1.51 -21.57 -8.58
C HIS A 91 2.22 -22.11 -7.33
N LEU A 92 1.53 -22.91 -6.52
CA LEU A 92 2.10 -23.59 -5.36
C LEU A 92 3.13 -24.63 -5.77
N ARG A 93 2.89 -25.38 -6.84
CA ARG A 93 3.87 -26.33 -7.38
C ARG A 93 5.15 -25.60 -7.80
N ARG A 94 5.04 -24.49 -8.54
CA ARG A 94 6.18 -23.67 -8.95
C ARG A 94 6.95 -23.11 -7.74
N PHE A 95 6.23 -22.59 -6.74
CA PHE A 95 6.82 -22.07 -5.51
C PHE A 95 7.54 -23.15 -4.69
N ARG A 96 6.94 -24.34 -4.54
CA ARG A 96 7.57 -25.48 -3.85
C ARG A 96 8.80 -26.00 -4.61
N ALA A 97 8.82 -25.91 -5.94
CA ALA A 97 9.98 -26.26 -6.75
C ALA A 97 11.12 -25.24 -6.57
N SER A 98 10.82 -23.94 -6.65
CA SER A 98 11.83 -22.89 -6.46
C SER A 98 12.44 -22.91 -5.07
N ARG A 99 11.63 -23.10 -4.02
CA ARG A 99 12.10 -23.23 -2.64
C ARG A 99 13.05 -24.39 -2.43
N ARG A 100 12.80 -25.54 -3.07
CA ARG A 100 13.69 -26.70 -2.99
C ARG A 100 15.03 -26.42 -3.68
N ALA A 101 15.00 -25.76 -4.84
CA ALA A 101 16.21 -25.38 -5.56
C ALA A 101 17.06 -24.35 -4.80
N GLU A 102 16.42 -23.40 -4.12
CA GLU A 102 17.11 -22.42 -3.26
C GLU A 102 17.81 -23.11 -2.09
N ASN A 103 17.12 -24.03 -1.40
CA ASN A 103 17.68 -24.77 -0.26
C ASN A 103 18.79 -25.75 -0.67
N SER A 104 18.84 -26.21 -1.92
CA SER A 104 19.90 -27.11 -2.39
C SER A 104 21.21 -26.41 -2.75
N HIS A 105 21.20 -25.07 -2.84
CA HIS A 105 22.37 -24.26 -3.17
C HIS A 105 22.95 -23.49 -1.97
N GLN A 106 22.41 -23.71 -0.76
CA GLN A 106 22.99 -23.26 0.51
C GLN A 106 23.70 -24.43 1.19
#